data_AF-A0A4Q7R0K7-F1
#
_entry.id   AF-A0A4Q7R0K7-F1
#
_cell.length_a   1.000
_cell.length_b   1.000
_cell.length_c   1.000
_cell.angle_alpha   90.00
_cell.angle_beta   90.00
_cell.angle_gamma   90.00
#
_symmetry.space_group_name_H-M   'P 1'
#
loop_
_entity.id
_entity.type
_entity.pdbx_description
1 polymer ?
#
loop_
_entity_poly.entity_id
_entity_poly.type
_entity_poly.pdbx_seq_one_letter_code
_entity_poly.pdbx_strand_id
1 'polypeptide(L)'
;MAGNEAAASRVTALDQARLLLAQAKDRKSALKAAAGAPSVARVQQALDTAGVDRELPTHPAVGELLAGASLRGGSVYSVRGSAALVMALMAGPSAEGAWCGVVGVPSFGAEAARGLGVDLERLVLVPDPGPEWLSVVAALVDALTVVVVRPPGEVTPGEASRLAARLRTRGAMLIAYGSWPGSEARFEIESNTWTGLGDGEGLLAARRATVAVTGRRAAVRARHELWLPAPDGTIRSTGTAEARPEEWADQIGAVG
;
A
#
# COMPACT_ATOMS: atom_id res chain seq x y z
N MET A 1 21.82 -30.62 36.84
CA MET A 1 22.39 -30.78 35.48
C MET A 1 21.26 -30.65 34.46
N ALA A 2 20.70 -29.45 34.32
CA ALA A 2 19.62 -29.13 33.38
C ALA A 2 19.79 -27.68 32.94
N GLY A 3 20.87 -27.44 32.21
CA GLY A 3 21.14 -26.19 31.54
C GLY A 3 21.59 -26.54 30.13
N ASN A 4 21.13 -25.74 29.17
CA ASN A 4 21.59 -25.69 27.78
C ASN A 4 20.80 -26.51 26.73
N GLU A 5 19.49 -26.26 26.60
CA GLU A 5 18.74 -26.66 25.38
C GLU A 5 17.89 -25.53 24.77
N ALA A 6 17.97 -24.29 25.29
CA ALA A 6 17.17 -23.15 24.81
C ALA A 6 18.00 -22.03 24.13
N ALA A 7 19.22 -22.33 23.68
CA ALA A 7 20.14 -21.33 23.12
C ALA A 7 20.41 -21.48 21.61
N ALA A 8 19.72 -22.38 20.90
CA ALA A 8 19.94 -22.59 19.47
C ALA A 8 18.68 -22.26 18.67
N SER A 9 18.87 -21.41 17.65
CA SER A 9 17.89 -20.94 16.66
C SER A 9 17.05 -19.73 17.07
N ARG A 10 17.40 -18.56 16.50
CA ARG A 10 16.50 -17.78 15.63
C ARG A 10 17.20 -16.49 15.23
N VAL A 11 17.55 -16.37 13.96
CA VAL A 11 17.69 -15.07 13.30
C VAL A 11 16.40 -14.30 13.64
N THR A 12 16.51 -13.19 14.37
CA THR A 12 15.31 -12.43 14.77
C THR A 12 14.68 -11.79 13.53
N ALA A 13 13.39 -11.47 13.58
CA ALA A 13 12.72 -10.76 12.48
C ALA A 13 13.41 -9.42 12.16
N LEU A 14 14.02 -8.78 13.16
CA LEU A 14 14.82 -7.57 12.97
C LEU A 14 16.16 -7.84 12.26
N ASP A 15 16.82 -8.97 12.51
CA ASP A 15 18.01 -9.36 11.77
C ASP A 15 17.68 -9.72 10.33
N GLN A 16 16.55 -10.41 10.10
CA GLN A 16 16.04 -10.64 8.74
C GLN A 16 15.68 -9.33 8.04
N ALA A 17 15.02 -8.40 8.72
CA ALA A 17 14.70 -7.08 8.16
C ALA A 17 15.96 -6.27 7.85
N ARG A 18 16.97 -6.31 8.72
CA ARG A 18 18.28 -5.67 8.48
C ARG A 18 19.01 -6.30 7.31
N LEU A 19 18.97 -7.62 7.18
CA LEU A 19 19.55 -8.36 6.06
C LEU A 19 18.84 -8.03 4.75
N LEU A 20 17.50 -8.04 4.73
CA LEU A 20 16.70 -7.64 3.56
C LEU A 20 16.94 -6.18 3.20
N LEU A 21 17.07 -5.30 4.19
CA LEU A 21 17.41 -3.90 3.97
C LEU A 21 18.82 -3.75 3.40
N ALA A 22 19.80 -4.52 3.90
CA ALA A 22 21.15 -4.55 3.37
C ALA A 22 21.15 -5.08 1.93
N GLN A 23 20.48 -6.20 1.65
CA GLN A 23 20.32 -6.76 0.32
C GLN A 23 19.59 -5.81 -0.64
N ALA A 24 18.57 -5.09 -0.18
CA ALA A 24 17.89 -4.08 -0.98
C ALA A 24 18.81 -2.88 -1.25
N LYS A 25 19.60 -2.45 -0.26
CA LYS A 25 20.63 -1.41 -0.42
C LYS A 25 21.74 -1.85 -1.38
N ASP A 26 22.16 -3.11 -1.31
CA ASP A 26 23.20 -3.71 -2.15
C ASP A 26 22.69 -3.96 -3.57
N ARG A 27 21.45 -4.41 -3.75
CA ARG A 27 20.81 -4.52 -5.06
C ARG A 27 20.58 -3.14 -5.67
N LYS A 28 20.16 -2.16 -4.87
CA LYS A 28 20.07 -0.76 -5.27
C LYS A 28 21.44 -0.20 -5.67
N SER A 29 22.51 -0.53 -4.94
CA SER A 29 23.87 -0.07 -5.25
C SER A 29 24.45 -0.79 -6.48
N ALA A 30 24.15 -2.07 -6.68
CA ALA A 30 24.52 -2.85 -7.86
C ALA A 30 23.78 -2.41 -9.12
N LEU A 31 22.46 -2.15 -9.04
CA LEU A 31 21.68 -1.54 -10.12
C LEU A 31 22.22 -0.13 -10.45
N LYS A 32 22.66 0.64 -9.44
CA LYS A 32 23.34 1.92 -9.63
C LYS A 32 24.70 1.77 -10.33
N ALA A 33 25.46 0.72 -10.01
CA ALA A 33 26.76 0.45 -10.61
C ALA A 33 26.64 -0.08 -12.05
N ALA A 34 25.67 -0.95 -12.32
CA ALA A 34 25.39 -1.49 -13.64
C ALA A 34 24.82 -0.46 -14.63
N ALA A 35 24.22 0.63 -14.13
CA ALA A 35 23.61 1.67 -14.96
C ALA A 35 24.61 2.65 -15.61
N GLY A 36 25.91 2.60 -15.29
CA GLY A 36 26.93 3.53 -15.83
C GLY A 36 26.71 5.00 -15.44
N ALA A 37 27.77 5.74 -15.13
CA ALA A 37 27.65 7.11 -14.62
C ALA A 37 26.96 8.06 -15.62
N PRO A 38 25.90 8.78 -15.19
CA PRO A 38 26.10 10.12 -14.60
C PRO A 38 25.24 10.40 -13.34
N SER A 39 24.89 9.38 -12.53
CA SER A 39 23.80 9.49 -11.53
C SER A 39 24.16 9.99 -10.13
N VAL A 40 25.41 10.36 -9.83
CA VAL A 40 25.77 10.92 -8.51
C VAL A 40 25.02 12.25 -8.27
N ALA A 41 24.81 13.05 -9.33
CA ALA A 41 24.01 14.27 -9.28
C ALA A 41 22.53 14.01 -8.99
N ARG A 42 21.94 12.89 -9.45
CA ARG A 42 20.52 12.56 -9.25
C ARG A 42 20.22 11.92 -7.89
N VAL A 43 21.20 11.22 -7.30
CA VAL A 43 21.09 10.70 -5.93
C VAL A 43 21.24 11.83 -4.91
N GLN A 44 22.14 12.79 -5.16
CA GLN A 44 22.20 14.01 -4.37
C GLN A 44 20.93 14.86 -4.56
N GLN A 45 20.42 15.01 -5.79
CA GLN A 45 19.13 15.65 -6.04
C GLN A 45 17.96 14.93 -5.34
N ALA A 46 17.95 13.60 -5.26
CA ALA A 46 16.92 12.84 -4.53
C ALA A 46 17.01 13.00 -3.00
N LEU A 47 18.20 13.32 -2.46
CA LEU A 47 18.41 13.71 -1.06
C LEU A 47 18.11 15.21 -0.83
N ASP A 48 18.33 16.05 -1.83
CA ASP A 48 18.04 17.50 -1.81
C ASP A 48 16.56 17.82 -2.10
N THR A 49 15.78 16.87 -2.67
CA THR A 49 14.33 16.99 -2.91
C THR A 49 13.49 16.53 -1.70
N ALA A 50 14.04 16.63 -0.49
CA ALA A 50 13.30 16.42 0.76
C ALA A 50 12.48 17.68 1.09
N GLY A 51 11.46 17.94 0.27
CA GLY A 51 10.39 18.86 0.60
C GLY A 51 9.32 18.16 1.42
N VAL A 52 8.82 18.83 2.46
CA VAL A 52 7.45 18.61 2.93
C VAL A 52 6.55 18.86 1.71
N ASP A 53 5.54 18.02 1.48
CA ASP A 53 4.58 18.14 0.37
C ASP A 53 5.03 17.68 -1.03
N ARG A 54 5.96 16.72 -1.15
CA ARG A 54 6.26 16.07 -2.45
C ARG A 54 5.06 15.26 -2.96
N GLU A 55 4.57 15.60 -4.16
CA GLU A 55 3.63 14.77 -4.90
C GLU A 55 4.33 13.51 -5.43
N LEU A 56 3.63 12.39 -5.29
CA LEU A 56 4.06 11.10 -5.79
C LEU A 56 3.27 10.75 -7.05
N PRO A 57 3.91 10.14 -8.06
CA PRO A 57 3.23 9.61 -9.23
C PRO A 57 2.05 8.73 -8.80
N THR A 58 0.86 9.04 -9.28
CA THR A 58 -0.37 8.43 -8.80
C THR A 58 -1.09 7.78 -9.97
N HIS A 59 -1.48 6.52 -9.80
CA HIS A 59 -2.25 5.80 -10.80
C HIS A 59 -3.54 6.58 -11.10
N PRO A 60 -3.96 6.79 -12.36
CA PRO A 60 -5.12 7.62 -12.70
C PRO A 60 -6.39 7.28 -11.90
N ALA A 61 -6.72 5.99 -11.80
CA ALA A 61 -7.86 5.52 -11.01
C ALA A 61 -7.77 5.90 -9.52
N VAL A 62 -6.57 6.00 -8.94
CA VAL A 62 -6.36 6.45 -7.55
C VAL A 62 -6.46 7.98 -7.47
N GLY A 63 -5.97 8.70 -8.47
CA GLY A 63 -6.12 10.16 -8.57
C GLY A 63 -7.59 10.57 -8.59
N GLU A 64 -8.45 9.83 -9.29
CA GLU A 64 -9.90 10.05 -9.28
C GLU A 64 -10.52 9.87 -7.88
N LEU A 65 -10.11 8.85 -7.13
CA LEU A 65 -10.54 8.66 -5.73
C LEU A 65 -10.13 9.83 -4.84
N LEU A 66 -9.07 10.54 -5.21
CA LEU A 66 -8.54 11.71 -4.51
C LEU A 66 -9.01 13.03 -5.14
N ALA A 67 -10.10 13.01 -5.92
CA ALA A 67 -10.65 14.17 -6.61
C ALA A 67 -9.61 14.92 -7.47
N GLY A 68 -8.76 14.16 -8.16
CA GLY A 68 -7.68 14.66 -9.02
C GLY A 68 -6.37 14.95 -8.28
N ALA A 69 -6.32 14.81 -6.95
CA ALA A 69 -5.10 15.04 -6.18
C ALA A 69 -4.13 13.85 -6.25
N SER A 70 -2.84 14.17 -6.15
CA SER A 70 -1.75 13.19 -6.08
C SER A 70 -1.59 12.63 -4.66
N LEU A 71 -1.07 11.39 -4.59
CA LEU A 71 -0.47 10.84 -3.38
C LEU A 71 0.70 11.71 -2.93
N ARG A 72 0.99 11.71 -1.62
CA ARG A 72 1.97 12.62 -1.03
C ARG A 72 2.96 11.90 -0.15
N GLY A 73 4.22 12.29 -0.29
CA GLY A 73 5.26 12.00 0.71
C GLY A 73 4.90 12.63 2.05
N GLY A 74 5.37 12.03 3.14
CA GLY A 74 5.09 12.48 4.50
C GLY A 74 3.68 12.16 5.02
N SER A 75 2.88 11.40 4.24
CA SER A 75 1.48 11.12 4.54
C SER A 75 1.23 9.63 4.76
N VAL A 76 0.10 9.33 5.41
CA VAL A 76 -0.39 7.97 5.62
C VAL A 76 -1.74 7.79 4.93
N TYR A 77 -1.92 6.70 4.20
CA TYR A 77 -3.17 6.33 3.57
C TYR A 77 -3.66 4.99 4.14
N SER A 78 -4.90 4.94 4.62
CA SER A 78 -5.51 3.70 5.12
C SER A 78 -6.31 3.01 4.03
N VAL A 79 -6.15 1.71 3.86
CA VAL A 79 -6.93 0.90 2.93
C VAL A 79 -7.56 -0.29 3.65
N ARG A 80 -8.88 -0.42 3.56
CA ARG A 80 -9.64 -1.54 4.12
C ARG A 80 -10.35 -2.31 3.03
N GLY A 81 -10.26 -3.64 3.08
CA GLY A 81 -11.05 -4.55 2.24
C GLY A 81 -10.46 -4.87 0.85
N SER A 82 -9.29 -4.36 0.47
CA SER A 82 -8.70 -4.71 -0.84
C SER A 82 -7.17 -4.62 -0.91
N ALA A 83 -6.51 -5.77 -1.14
CA ALA A 83 -5.08 -5.83 -1.43
C ALA A 83 -4.76 -5.24 -2.82
N ALA A 84 -5.65 -5.44 -3.80
CA ALA A 84 -5.49 -4.85 -5.12
C ALA A 84 -5.49 -3.31 -5.08
N LEU A 85 -6.27 -2.69 -4.17
CA LEU A 85 -6.23 -1.24 -3.97
C LEU A 85 -4.92 -0.79 -3.33
N VAL A 86 -4.39 -1.55 -2.37
CA VAL A 86 -3.04 -1.31 -1.82
C VAL A 86 -1.99 -1.33 -2.94
N MET A 87 -2.02 -2.34 -3.81
CA MET A 87 -1.11 -2.45 -4.95
C MET A 87 -1.30 -1.28 -5.94
N ALA A 88 -2.53 -0.81 -6.16
CA ALA A 88 -2.82 0.37 -6.97
C ALA A 88 -2.12 1.64 -6.46
N LEU A 89 -2.14 1.85 -5.13
CA LEU A 89 -1.47 2.98 -4.50
C LEU A 89 0.06 2.87 -4.60
N MET A 90 0.60 1.65 -4.70
CA MET A 90 2.03 1.40 -4.90
C MET A 90 2.47 1.57 -6.36
N ALA A 91 1.58 1.29 -7.31
CA ALA A 91 1.93 1.15 -8.73
C ALA A 91 2.55 2.42 -9.31
N GLY A 92 1.93 3.59 -9.09
CA GLY A 92 2.43 4.87 -9.60
C GLY A 92 3.87 5.17 -9.18
N PRO A 93 4.18 5.23 -7.87
CA PRO A 93 5.55 5.49 -7.43
C PRO A 93 6.51 4.38 -7.86
N SER A 94 6.08 3.11 -7.83
CA SER A 94 6.90 1.96 -8.20
C SER A 94 7.32 1.98 -9.67
N ALA A 95 6.39 2.31 -10.58
CA ALA A 95 6.66 2.45 -12.01
C ALA A 95 7.70 3.56 -12.32
N GLU A 96 7.72 4.61 -11.51
CA GLU A 96 8.73 5.69 -11.57
C GLU A 96 10.03 5.32 -10.82
N GLY A 97 10.20 4.04 -10.50
CA GLY A 97 11.41 3.47 -9.92
C GLY A 97 11.54 3.66 -8.41
N ALA A 98 10.47 4.03 -7.71
CA ALA A 98 10.50 4.06 -6.25
C ALA A 98 10.64 2.64 -5.68
N TRP A 99 11.45 2.50 -4.64
CA TRP A 99 11.48 1.27 -3.86
C TRP A 99 10.25 1.19 -2.96
N CYS A 100 9.61 0.03 -2.96
CA CYS A 100 8.43 -0.27 -2.15
C CYS A 100 8.74 -1.38 -1.15
N GLY A 101 8.19 -1.27 0.06
CA GLY A 101 8.27 -2.32 1.09
C GLY A 101 6.88 -2.76 1.53
N VAL A 102 6.68 -4.04 1.79
CA VAL A 102 5.44 -4.59 2.35
C VAL A 102 5.75 -5.36 3.62
N VAL A 103 5.09 -4.99 4.72
CA VAL A 103 5.35 -5.52 6.05
C VAL A 103 4.08 -6.11 6.66
N GLY A 104 4.16 -7.34 7.18
CA GLY A 104 3.07 -7.98 7.91
C GLY A 104 1.92 -8.45 7.02
N VAL A 105 2.14 -8.66 5.71
CA VAL A 105 1.13 -9.16 4.76
C VAL A 105 1.58 -10.49 4.16
N PRO A 106 1.46 -11.63 4.88
CA PRO A 106 1.93 -12.93 4.40
C PRO A 106 1.29 -13.38 3.08
N SER A 107 0.05 -12.99 2.84
CA SER A 107 -0.71 -13.32 1.63
C SER A 107 -0.53 -12.33 0.48
N PHE A 108 0.53 -11.49 0.51
CA PHE A 108 0.80 -10.55 -0.56
C PHE A 108 1.16 -11.29 -1.87
N GLY A 109 0.29 -11.18 -2.88
CA GLY A 109 0.50 -11.81 -4.17
C GLY A 109 1.46 -11.01 -5.07
N ALA A 110 2.70 -11.48 -5.23
CA ALA A 110 3.70 -10.81 -6.08
C ALA A 110 3.28 -10.74 -7.55
N GLU A 111 2.76 -11.83 -8.12
CA GLU A 111 2.27 -11.84 -9.51
C GLU A 111 1.09 -10.89 -9.72
N ALA A 112 0.18 -10.81 -8.74
CA ALA A 112 -0.90 -9.84 -8.78
C ALA A 112 -0.37 -8.41 -8.72
N ALA A 113 0.62 -8.13 -7.86
CA ALA A 113 1.26 -6.83 -7.78
C ALA A 113 1.90 -6.42 -9.11
N ARG A 114 2.63 -7.34 -9.77
CA ARG A 114 3.21 -7.12 -11.11
C ARG A 114 2.14 -6.81 -12.15
N GLY A 115 1.05 -7.57 -12.15
CA GLY A 115 -0.11 -7.33 -13.04
C GLY A 115 -0.74 -5.95 -12.85
N LEU A 116 -0.69 -5.41 -11.63
CA LEU A 116 -1.20 -4.07 -11.30
C LEU A 116 -0.14 -2.96 -11.44
N GLY A 117 1.04 -3.26 -11.99
CA GLY A 117 2.08 -2.28 -12.30
C GLY A 117 3.09 -2.02 -11.19
N VAL A 118 3.22 -2.90 -10.20
CA VAL A 118 4.31 -2.85 -9.21
C VAL A 118 5.57 -3.49 -9.79
N ASP A 119 6.69 -2.76 -9.75
CA ASP A 119 8.01 -3.26 -10.12
C ASP A 119 8.55 -4.20 -9.03
N LEU A 120 8.52 -5.50 -9.31
CA LEU A 120 9.00 -6.53 -8.37
C LEU A 120 10.52 -6.46 -8.13
N GLU A 121 11.29 -5.89 -9.07
CA GLU A 121 12.73 -5.72 -8.92
C GLU A 121 13.10 -4.70 -7.83
N ARG A 122 12.14 -3.88 -7.42
CA ARG A 122 12.26 -2.83 -6.39
C ARG A 122 11.28 -3.02 -5.23
N LEU A 123 10.85 -4.26 -5.02
CA LEU A 123 9.92 -4.64 -3.96
C LEU A 123 10.64 -5.42 -2.85
N VAL A 124 10.47 -4.99 -1.60
CA VAL A 124 10.93 -5.70 -0.40
C VAL A 124 9.72 -6.27 0.33
N LEU A 125 9.76 -7.57 0.66
CA LEU A 125 8.70 -8.24 1.41
C LEU A 125 9.22 -8.68 2.78
N VAL A 126 8.52 -8.28 3.84
CA VAL A 126 8.71 -8.76 5.21
C VAL A 126 7.37 -9.34 5.69
N PRO A 127 7.10 -10.63 5.40
CA PRO A 127 5.78 -11.23 5.66
C PRO A 127 5.47 -11.33 7.15
N ASP A 128 6.48 -11.63 7.99
CA ASP A 128 6.34 -11.76 9.44
C ASP A 128 7.39 -10.88 10.16
N PRO A 129 7.05 -9.64 10.52
CA PRO A 129 7.96 -8.74 11.22
C PRO A 129 8.05 -9.03 12.72
N GLY A 130 7.26 -9.97 13.26
CA GLY A 130 7.21 -10.27 14.69
C GLY A 130 6.83 -9.07 15.58
N PRO A 131 7.21 -9.11 16.87
CA PRO A 131 6.82 -8.08 17.84
C PRO A 131 7.48 -6.71 17.59
N GLU A 132 8.61 -6.68 16.87
CA GLU A 132 9.38 -5.45 16.59
C GLU A 132 8.94 -4.75 15.30
N TRP A 133 7.71 -5.00 14.85
CA TRP A 133 7.18 -4.51 13.57
C TRP A 133 7.33 -2.99 13.37
N LEU A 134 7.19 -2.19 14.44
CA LEU A 134 7.38 -0.73 14.37
C LEU A 134 8.81 -0.36 13.99
N SER A 135 9.80 -1.05 14.56
CA SER A 135 11.22 -0.83 14.26
C SER A 135 11.53 -1.22 12.82
N VAL A 136 10.96 -2.33 12.33
CA VAL A 136 11.08 -2.77 10.93
C VAL A 136 10.48 -1.70 9.99
N VAL A 137 9.25 -1.26 10.23
CA VAL A 137 8.59 -0.23 9.42
C VAL A 137 9.40 1.06 9.43
N ALA A 138 9.89 1.49 10.59
CA ALA A 138 10.67 2.71 10.70
C ALA A 138 12.01 2.63 9.95
N ALA A 139 12.67 1.46 9.95
CA ALA A 139 13.88 1.24 9.18
C ALA A 139 13.63 1.24 7.66
N LEU A 140 12.48 0.71 7.22
CA LEU A 140 12.08 0.78 5.80
C LEU A 140 11.70 2.20 5.39
N VAL A 141 11.01 2.97 6.23
CA VAL A 141 10.68 4.39 5.99
C VAL A 141 11.94 5.24 5.78
N ASP A 142 13.05 4.89 6.41
CA ASP A 142 14.32 5.58 6.21
C ASP A 142 14.99 5.32 4.85
N ALA A 143 14.61 4.24 4.16
CA ALA A 143 15.31 3.78 2.96
C ALA A 143 14.44 3.73 1.70
N LEU A 144 13.12 3.61 1.86
CA LEU A 144 12.14 3.38 0.81
C LEU A 144 11.16 4.56 0.71
N THR A 145 10.57 4.74 -0.46
CA THR A 145 9.62 5.83 -0.70
C THR A 145 8.19 5.43 -0.33
N VAL A 146 7.85 4.14 -0.49
CA VAL A 146 6.52 3.61 -0.17
C VAL A 146 6.67 2.43 0.76
N VAL A 147 5.97 2.45 1.90
CA VAL A 147 5.92 1.34 2.84
C VAL A 147 4.47 0.96 3.09
N VAL A 148 4.12 -0.29 2.80
CA VAL A 148 2.86 -0.91 3.19
C VAL A 148 3.06 -1.61 4.53
N VAL A 149 2.12 -1.43 5.46
CA VAL A 149 2.10 -2.17 6.71
C VAL A 149 0.71 -2.69 7.01
N ARG A 150 0.61 -3.94 7.43
CA ARG A 150 -0.53 -4.45 8.20
C ARG A 150 -0.08 -4.62 9.65
N PRO A 151 -0.46 -3.71 10.56
CA PRO A 151 -0.14 -3.85 11.97
C PRO A 151 -0.75 -5.13 12.55
N PRO A 152 -0.08 -5.82 13.49
CA PRO A 152 -0.62 -7.02 14.13
C PRO A 152 -1.78 -6.72 15.09
N GLY A 153 -2.01 -5.46 15.44
CA GLY A 153 -3.07 -5.01 16.34
C GLY A 153 -3.36 -3.52 16.18
N GLU A 154 -4.07 -2.94 17.14
CA GLU A 154 -4.36 -1.51 17.15
C GLU A 154 -3.08 -0.68 17.28
N VAL A 155 -3.00 0.41 16.52
CA VAL A 155 -1.89 1.35 16.55
C VAL A 155 -2.26 2.53 17.43
N THR A 156 -1.45 2.78 18.44
CA THR A 156 -1.67 3.90 19.35
C THR A 156 -1.40 5.25 18.66
N PRO A 157 -2.04 6.36 19.12
CA PRO A 157 -1.75 7.69 18.60
C PRO A 157 -0.27 8.09 18.72
N GLY A 158 0.43 7.62 19.76
CA GLY A 158 1.85 7.88 19.96
C GLY A 158 2.74 7.20 18.91
N GLU A 159 2.48 5.93 18.61
CA GLU A 159 3.18 5.19 17.54
C GLU A 159 2.91 5.81 16.17
N ALA A 160 1.64 6.12 15.88
CA ALA A 160 1.24 6.78 14.65
C ALA A 160 1.93 8.15 14.48
N SER A 161 2.00 8.95 15.55
CA SER A 161 2.66 10.27 15.54
C SER A 161 4.16 10.17 15.29
N ARG A 162 4.85 9.21 15.92
CA ARG A 162 6.29 8.97 15.71
C ARG A 162 6.59 8.59 14.26
N LEU A 163 5.80 7.69 13.66
CA LEU A 163 5.96 7.33 12.26
C LEU A 163 5.60 8.50 11.33
N ALA A 164 4.54 9.24 11.61
CA ALA A 164 4.16 10.42 10.83
C ALA A 164 5.28 11.48 10.82
N ALA A 165 5.94 11.73 11.95
CA ALA A 165 7.10 12.62 12.01
C ALA A 165 8.24 12.12 11.12
N ARG A 166 8.56 10.82 11.18
CA ARG A 166 9.63 10.22 10.38
C ARG A 166 9.31 10.24 8.88
N LEU A 167 8.07 9.94 8.50
CA LEU A 167 7.59 10.02 7.11
C LEU A 167 7.79 11.43 6.55
N ARG A 168 7.47 12.49 7.32
CA ARG A 168 7.69 13.88 6.90
C ARG A 168 9.17 14.21 6.73
N THR A 169 10.03 13.76 7.64
CA THR A 169 11.49 13.96 7.53
C THR A 169 12.09 13.24 6.31
N ARG A 170 11.54 12.07 5.94
CA ARG A 170 12.07 11.24 4.84
C ARG A 170 11.37 11.46 3.50
N GLY A 171 10.25 12.18 3.48
CA GLY A 171 9.40 12.31 2.29
C GLY A 171 8.76 10.98 1.84
N ALA A 172 8.72 9.97 2.71
CA ALA A 172 8.15 8.65 2.42
C ALA A 172 6.63 8.62 2.69
N MET A 173 5.92 7.74 2.01
CA MET A 173 4.49 7.49 2.18
C MET A 173 4.26 6.14 2.86
N LEU A 174 3.32 6.09 3.80
CA LEU A 174 2.87 4.85 4.42
C LEU A 174 1.48 4.48 3.90
N ILE A 175 1.29 3.22 3.52
CA ILE A 175 -0.01 2.64 3.21
C ILE A 175 -0.34 1.65 4.34
N ALA A 176 -1.29 2.01 5.21
CA ALA A 176 -1.77 1.12 6.24
C ALA A 176 -2.85 0.21 5.66
N TYR A 177 -2.57 -1.10 5.58
CA TYR A 177 -3.56 -2.10 5.22
C TYR A 177 -4.42 -2.43 6.44
N GLY A 178 -5.39 -1.55 6.72
CA GLY A 178 -6.25 -1.54 7.88
C GLY A 178 -6.60 -0.11 8.29
N SER A 179 -6.93 0.08 9.57
CA SER A 179 -7.15 1.40 10.14
C SER A 179 -5.84 2.03 10.63
N TRP A 180 -5.65 3.32 10.40
CA TRP A 180 -4.53 4.08 10.96
C TRP A 180 -4.96 5.47 11.46
N PRO A 181 -4.61 5.85 12.71
CA PRO A 181 -4.90 7.18 13.25
C PRO A 181 -4.24 8.30 12.43
N GLY A 182 -5.00 9.35 12.10
CA GLY A 182 -4.46 10.52 11.39
C GLY A 182 -4.12 10.30 9.93
N SER A 183 -4.75 9.31 9.27
CA SER A 183 -4.60 9.11 7.83
C SER A 183 -5.02 10.34 7.02
N GLU A 184 -4.26 10.65 5.98
CA GLU A 184 -4.58 11.70 5.00
C GLU A 184 -5.89 11.39 4.28
N ALA A 185 -6.01 10.13 3.81
CA ALA A 185 -7.25 9.56 3.32
C ALA A 185 -7.39 8.10 3.76
N ARG A 186 -8.64 7.66 3.92
CA ARG A 186 -9.05 6.28 4.17
C ARG A 186 -9.93 5.82 3.01
N PHE A 187 -9.55 4.69 2.45
CA PHE A 187 -10.26 3.98 1.39
C PHE A 187 -10.87 2.71 1.98
N GLU A 188 -12.17 2.50 1.75
CA GLU A 188 -12.89 1.34 2.24
C GLU A 188 -13.75 0.74 1.13
N ILE A 189 -13.60 -0.56 0.89
CA ILE A 189 -14.52 -1.29 0.00
C ILE A 189 -15.85 -1.47 0.73
N GLU A 190 -16.92 -0.87 0.21
CA GLU A 190 -18.27 -1.02 0.77
C GLU A 190 -19.03 -2.19 0.13
N SER A 191 -18.81 -2.41 -1.16
CA SER A 191 -19.44 -3.51 -1.91
C SER A 191 -18.51 -3.99 -3.02
N ASN A 192 -18.71 -5.23 -3.46
CA ASN A 192 -18.06 -5.75 -4.66
C ASN A 192 -18.92 -6.79 -5.37
N THR A 193 -18.70 -6.92 -6.68
CA THR A 193 -19.32 -7.92 -7.54
C THR A 193 -18.25 -8.49 -8.46
N TRP A 194 -18.13 -9.81 -8.48
CA TRP A 194 -17.23 -10.52 -9.38
C TRP A 194 -17.96 -11.02 -10.62
N THR A 195 -17.22 -11.15 -11.71
CA THR A 195 -17.67 -11.67 -13.01
C THR A 195 -16.63 -12.64 -13.57
N GLY A 196 -17.04 -13.52 -14.51
CA GLY A 196 -16.16 -14.49 -15.18
C GLY A 196 -16.50 -15.96 -14.90
N LEU A 197 -17.38 -16.21 -13.94
CA LEU A 197 -18.10 -17.47 -13.84
C LEU A 197 -19.33 -17.33 -14.74
N GLY A 198 -19.43 -18.15 -15.80
CA GLY A 198 -20.62 -18.25 -16.64
C GLY A 198 -21.76 -18.90 -15.86
N ASP A 199 -22.31 -20.01 -16.37
CA ASP A 199 -23.34 -20.80 -15.66
C ASP A 199 -22.77 -21.68 -14.52
N GLY A 200 -21.82 -21.14 -13.75
CA GLY A 200 -21.09 -21.85 -12.69
C GLY A 200 -19.73 -22.42 -13.11
N GLU A 201 -19.37 -22.31 -14.39
CA GLU A 201 -18.05 -22.70 -14.92
C GLU A 201 -17.23 -21.46 -15.32
N GLY A 202 -15.92 -21.50 -15.12
CA GLY A 202 -14.99 -20.43 -15.48
C GLY A 202 -14.07 -19.99 -14.34
N LEU A 203 -13.46 -18.81 -14.49
CA LEU A 203 -12.57 -18.21 -13.50
C LEU A 203 -13.03 -16.79 -13.20
N LEU A 204 -12.86 -16.35 -11.95
CA LEU A 204 -13.09 -14.95 -11.60
C LEU A 204 -12.11 -14.07 -12.39
N ALA A 205 -12.66 -13.31 -13.34
CA ALA A 205 -11.87 -12.54 -14.32
C ALA A 205 -11.85 -11.05 -14.00
N ALA A 206 -12.94 -10.52 -13.45
CA ALA A 206 -13.03 -9.10 -13.12
C ALA A 206 -13.89 -8.83 -11.90
N ARG A 207 -13.56 -7.77 -11.17
CA ARG A 207 -14.28 -7.29 -10.00
C ARG A 207 -14.65 -5.82 -10.17
N ARG A 208 -15.93 -5.51 -10.05
CA ARG A 208 -16.39 -4.15 -9.79
C ARG A 208 -16.53 -3.94 -8.30
N ALA A 209 -16.04 -2.81 -7.78
CA ALA A 209 -16.09 -2.49 -6.36
C ALA A 209 -16.47 -1.03 -6.14
N THR A 210 -17.31 -0.78 -5.14
CA THR A 210 -17.59 0.57 -4.64
C THR A 210 -16.60 0.90 -3.53
N VAL A 211 -15.85 1.97 -3.70
CA VAL A 211 -14.85 2.46 -2.75
C VAL A 211 -15.35 3.76 -2.14
N ALA A 212 -15.50 3.77 -0.81
CA ALA A 212 -15.69 4.98 -0.05
C ALA A 212 -14.34 5.60 0.31
N VAL A 213 -14.24 6.92 0.13
CA VAL A 213 -13.06 7.71 0.42
C VAL A 213 -13.43 8.78 1.44
N THR A 214 -12.69 8.83 2.54
CA THR A 214 -12.79 9.88 3.57
C THR A 214 -11.41 10.44 3.82
N GLY A 215 -11.27 11.72 4.12
CA GLY A 215 -9.95 12.30 4.33
C GLY A 215 -9.99 13.79 4.63
N ARG A 216 -8.84 14.34 5.02
CA ARG A 216 -8.73 15.76 5.41
C ARG A 216 -9.07 16.76 4.30
N ARG A 217 -8.99 16.31 3.04
CA ARG A 217 -9.30 17.10 1.84
C ARG A 217 -10.56 16.64 1.12
N ALA A 218 -11.18 15.54 1.56
CA ALA A 218 -12.46 15.12 1.03
C ALA A 218 -13.56 15.92 1.74
N ALA A 219 -14.25 16.79 1.00
CA ALA A 219 -15.27 17.68 1.57
C ALA A 219 -16.46 16.91 2.19
N VAL A 220 -16.73 15.69 1.74
CA VAL A 220 -17.73 14.73 2.24
C VAL A 220 -17.24 13.34 1.81
N ARG A 221 -17.57 12.27 2.55
CA ARG A 221 -17.30 10.87 2.17
C ARG A 221 -17.71 10.61 0.71
N ALA A 222 -16.75 10.52 -0.20
CA ALA A 222 -16.99 10.30 -1.62
C ALA A 222 -17.09 8.79 -1.92
N ARG A 223 -17.89 8.42 -2.92
CA ARG A 223 -18.06 7.02 -3.36
C ARG A 223 -17.74 6.89 -4.84
N HIS A 224 -16.91 5.92 -5.17
CA HIS A 224 -16.45 5.69 -6.54
C HIS A 224 -16.63 4.23 -6.90
N GLU A 225 -17.06 3.95 -8.12
CA GLU A 225 -17.00 2.59 -8.65
C GLU A 225 -15.70 2.38 -9.44
N LEU A 226 -15.04 1.26 -9.18
CA LEU A 226 -13.81 0.88 -9.85
C LEU A 226 -13.90 -0.55 -10.36
N TRP A 227 -13.24 -0.81 -11.47
CA TRP A 227 -12.72 -2.14 -11.79
C TRP A 227 -11.43 -2.39 -11.02
N LEU A 228 -11.36 -3.51 -10.29
CA LEU A 228 -10.26 -3.83 -9.38
C LEU A 228 -10.08 -5.35 -9.18
N PRO A 229 -9.68 -6.13 -10.19
CA PRO A 229 -9.26 -5.71 -11.53
C PRO A 229 -10.40 -5.70 -12.56
N ALA A 230 -10.16 -5.06 -13.71
CA ALA A 230 -10.93 -5.20 -14.93
C ALA A 230 -10.61 -6.54 -15.64
N PRO A 231 -11.37 -6.96 -16.67
CA PRO A 231 -11.10 -8.21 -17.39
C PRO A 231 -9.71 -8.31 -18.03
N ASP A 232 -9.08 -7.18 -18.34
CA ASP A 232 -7.71 -7.08 -18.86
C ASP A 232 -6.65 -7.03 -17.74
N GLY A 233 -7.06 -7.19 -16.48
CA GLY A 233 -6.18 -7.12 -15.31
C GLY A 233 -5.92 -5.70 -14.80
N THR A 234 -6.37 -4.66 -15.50
CA THR A 234 -6.08 -3.26 -15.15
C THR A 234 -6.98 -2.73 -14.03
N ILE A 235 -6.60 -1.60 -13.46
CA ILE A 235 -7.47 -0.83 -12.55
C ILE A 235 -7.98 0.37 -13.30
N ARG A 236 -9.29 0.59 -13.29
CA ARG A 236 -9.87 1.77 -13.94
C ARG A 236 -11.18 2.16 -13.26
N SER A 237 -11.46 3.45 -13.24
CA SER A 237 -12.73 3.97 -12.80
C SER A 237 -13.86 3.56 -13.75
N THR A 238 -15.03 3.29 -13.19
CA THR A 238 -16.28 3.13 -13.97
C THR A 238 -17.19 4.34 -13.84
N GLY A 239 -16.78 5.36 -13.09
CA GLY A 239 -17.56 6.55 -12.76
C GLY A 239 -17.80 6.70 -11.25
N THR A 240 -18.36 7.85 -10.85
CA THR A 240 -18.83 8.08 -9.47
C THR A 240 -20.03 7.17 -9.21
N ALA A 241 -20.02 6.45 -8.08
CA ALA A 241 -21.19 5.69 -7.68
C ALA A 241 -22.30 6.69 -7.38
N GLU A 242 -23.35 6.74 -8.22
CA GLU A 242 -24.53 7.53 -7.90
C GLU A 242 -25.06 7.02 -6.55
N ALA A 243 -25.26 7.93 -5.60
CA ALA A 243 -25.73 7.58 -4.27
C ALA A 243 -27.11 6.93 -4.41
N ARG A 244 -27.16 5.60 -4.43
CA ARG A 244 -28.42 4.86 -4.37
C ARG A 244 -29.14 5.28 -3.07
N PRO A 245 -30.31 5.92 -3.13
CA PRO A 245 -31.13 6.14 -1.94
C PRO A 245 -31.39 4.79 -1.26
N GLU A 246 -31.47 4.79 0.07
CA GLU A 246 -31.72 3.62 0.93
C GLU A 246 -33.13 3.02 0.73
N GLU A 247 -33.48 2.58 -0.48
CA GLU A 247 -34.84 2.11 -0.82
C GLU A 247 -35.08 0.60 -0.61
N TRP A 248 -34.17 -0.13 0.04
CA TRP A 248 -34.34 -1.58 0.26
C TRP A 248 -34.77 -2.01 1.68
N ALA A 249 -35.14 -1.08 2.55
CA ALA A 249 -35.70 -1.46 3.86
C ALA A 249 -37.18 -1.92 3.78
N ASP A 250 -37.93 -1.57 2.73
CA ASP A 250 -39.37 -1.88 2.64
C ASP A 250 -39.70 -3.14 1.81
N GLN A 251 -38.71 -3.86 1.28
CA GLN A 251 -38.95 -5.04 0.43
C GLN A 251 -38.48 -6.36 1.07
N ILE A 252 -38.67 -6.51 2.39
CA ILE A 252 -38.66 -7.81 3.08
C ILE A 252 -39.93 -7.97 3.92
N GLY A 253 -41.07 -7.70 3.29
CA GLY A 253 -42.39 -7.79 3.92
C GLY A 253 -43.51 -8.13 2.93
N ALA A 254 -43.32 -9.08 2.02
CA ALA A 254 -44.42 -9.69 1.26
C ALA A 254 -43.96 -10.95 0.48
N VAL A 255 -43.70 -12.06 1.18
CA VAL A 255 -44.00 -13.41 0.67
C VAL A 255 -44.51 -14.17 1.90
N GLY A 256 -45.73 -14.72 1.79
CA GLY A 256 -46.55 -15.20 2.90
C GLY A 256 -46.11 -16.48 3.58
#